data_AF-A0A836WWX8-F1
#
_entry.id   AF-A0A836WWX8-F1
#
_cell.length_a   1.000
_cell.length_b   1.000
_cell.length_c   1.000
_cell.angle_alpha   90.00
_cell.angle_beta   90.00
_cell.angle_gamma   90.00
#
_symmetry.space_group_name_H-M   'P 1'
#
loop_
_entity.id
_entity.type
_entity.pdbx_description
1 polymer ?
#
loop_
_entity_poly.entity_id
_entity_poly.type
_entity_poly.pdbx_seq_one_letter_code
_entity_poly.pdbx_strand_id
1 'polypeptide(L)'
;MNNIDELRQYYLKKAPYPFCVFIEEGLFTTDEKAAINKYGYWFEAICRDKVPLTTDKLKRFRSAKERNTSDRNKWEDLWVRYVKAEVPF
;
A
#
# COMPACT_ATOMS: atom_id res chain seq x y z
N MET A 1 -12.64 17.74 -11.61
CA MET A 1 -12.42 16.30 -11.80
C MET A 1 -10.98 16.05 -11.37
N ASN A 2 -10.75 15.62 -10.12
CA ASN A 2 -9.37 15.46 -9.62
C ASN A 2 -8.73 14.31 -10.40
N ASN A 3 -7.67 14.60 -11.15
CA ASN A 3 -7.00 13.61 -11.96
C ASN A 3 -6.32 12.61 -11.01
N ILE A 4 -6.58 11.31 -11.16
CA ILE A 4 -5.95 10.27 -10.33
C ILE A 4 -4.44 10.37 -10.35
N ASP A 5 -3.87 10.80 -11.47
CA ASP A 5 -2.44 11.02 -11.59
C ASP A 5 -1.96 12.16 -10.69
N GLU A 6 -2.72 13.25 -10.57
CA GLU A 6 -2.38 14.36 -9.65
C GLU A 6 -2.45 13.89 -8.20
N LEU A 7 -3.48 13.12 -7.82
CA LEU A 7 -3.59 12.55 -6.48
C LEU A 7 -2.43 11.58 -6.20
N ARG A 8 -2.09 10.74 -7.17
CA ARG A 8 -0.94 9.84 -7.06
C ARG A 8 0.34 10.63 -6.85
N GLN A 9 0.62 11.64 -7.68
CA GLN A 9 1.80 12.49 -7.54
C GLN A 9 1.81 13.22 -6.19
N TYR A 10 0.67 13.70 -5.71
CA TYR A 10 0.53 14.32 -4.40
C TYR A 10 0.99 13.38 -3.28
N TYR A 11 0.53 12.13 -3.25
CA TYR A 11 0.93 11.16 -2.23
C TYR A 11 2.39 10.72 -2.36
N LEU A 12 2.93 10.62 -3.59
CA LEU A 12 4.34 10.26 -3.82
C LEU A 12 5.34 11.36 -3.45
N LYS A 13 4.89 12.63 -3.38
CA LYS A 13 5.71 13.76 -2.95
C LYS A 13 5.74 13.98 -1.44
N LYS A 14 4.97 13.21 -0.67
CA LYS A 14 5.02 13.27 0.79
C LYS A 14 6.38 12.79 1.31
N ALA A 15 6.65 13.12 2.57
CA ALA A 15 7.73 12.47 3.31
C ALA A 15 7.59 10.93 3.23
N PRO A 16 8.67 10.16 3.45
CA PRO A 16 8.59 8.71 3.49
C PRO A 16 7.48 8.22 4.42
N TYR A 17 6.72 7.23 3.96
CA TYR A 17 5.74 6.56 4.80
C TYR A 17 6.45 5.91 6.00
N PRO A 18 5.94 6.07 7.23
CA PRO A 18 6.60 5.50 8.41
C PRO A 18 6.51 3.97 8.35
N PHE A 19 7.65 3.30 8.28
CA PHE A 19 7.71 1.85 8.43
C PHE A 19 7.57 1.47 9.91
N CYS A 20 6.67 0.55 10.24
CA CYS A 20 6.42 0.15 11.62
C CYS A 20 7.65 -0.53 12.23
N VAL A 21 8.14 0.06 13.33
CA VAL A 21 9.34 -0.40 14.05
C VAL A 21 9.13 -1.68 14.85
N PHE A 22 7.88 -2.08 15.07
CA PHE A 22 7.52 -3.31 15.80
C PHE A 22 7.46 -4.54 14.90
N ILE A 23 7.55 -4.36 13.58
CA ILE A 23 7.64 -5.49 12.64
C ILE A 23 8.99 -6.17 12.80
N GLU A 24 8.98 -7.50 12.88
CA GLU A 24 10.17 -8.33 13.01
C GLU A 24 11.24 -8.01 11.96
N GLU A 25 12.49 -7.92 12.41
CA GLU A 25 13.62 -7.70 11.52
C GLU A 25 13.80 -8.89 10.55
N GLY A 26 13.98 -8.59 9.27
CA GLY A 26 14.11 -9.61 8.22
C GLY A 26 12.81 -10.05 7.54
N LEU A 27 11.63 -9.71 8.08
CA LEU A 27 10.34 -10.07 7.46
C LEU A 27 10.12 -9.39 6.08
N PHE A 28 10.73 -8.23 5.90
CA PHE A 28 10.74 -7.49 4.63
C PHE A 28 12.16 -7.20 4.19
N THR A 29 12.42 -7.39 2.90
CA THR A 29 13.69 -7.05 2.27
C THR A 29 13.90 -5.53 2.25
N THR A 30 15.14 -5.09 2.02
CA THR A 30 15.48 -3.66 1.86
C THR A 30 14.67 -2.99 0.77
N ASP A 31 14.45 -3.66 -0.36
CA ASP A 31 13.68 -3.12 -1.48
C ASP A 31 12.19 -2.99 -1.16
N GLU A 32 11.64 -3.92 -0.40
CA GLU A 32 10.25 -3.87 0.06
C GLU A 32 10.04 -2.75 1.08
N LYS A 33 10.97 -2.57 2.02
CA LYS A 33 10.98 -1.43 2.94
C LYS A 33 11.05 -0.11 2.19
N ALA A 34 11.94 0.00 1.19
CA ALA A 34 12.04 1.18 0.34
C ALA A 34 10.75 1.43 -0.46
N ALA A 35 10.09 0.37 -0.94
CA ALA A 35 8.81 0.48 -1.62
C ALA A 35 7.69 0.94 -0.68
N ILE A 36 7.59 0.41 0.54
CA ILE A 36 6.62 0.89 1.54
C ILE A 36 6.88 2.35 1.88
N ASN A 37 8.14 2.73 2.12
CA ASN A 37 8.51 4.12 2.39
C ASN A 37 8.08 5.06 1.25
N LYS A 38 8.23 4.63 -0.01
CA LYS A 38 7.89 5.45 -1.19
C LYS A 38 6.39 5.48 -1.52
N TYR A 39 5.72 4.34 -1.40
CA TYR A 39 4.35 4.15 -1.91
C TYR A 39 3.30 3.98 -0.82
N GLY A 40 3.68 3.85 0.45
CA GLY A 40 2.78 3.52 1.56
C GLY A 40 1.64 4.54 1.72
N TYR A 41 1.91 5.85 1.59
CA TYR A 41 0.86 6.86 1.64
C TYR A 41 -0.15 6.72 0.49
N TRP A 42 0.30 6.31 -0.69
CA TRP A 42 -0.57 6.06 -1.84
C TRP A 42 -1.41 4.80 -1.61
N PHE A 43 -0.80 3.71 -1.14
CA PHE A 43 -1.50 2.46 -0.83
C PHE A 43 -2.55 2.66 0.27
N GLU A 44 -2.18 3.33 1.36
CA GLU A 44 -3.10 3.67 2.44
C GLU A 44 -4.27 4.52 1.94
N ALA A 45 -4.01 5.53 1.11
CA ALA A 45 -5.05 6.41 0.59
C ALA A 45 -6.08 5.67 -0.27
N ILE A 46 -5.64 4.68 -1.06
CA ILE A 46 -6.55 3.79 -1.81
C ILE A 46 -7.43 2.98 -0.84
N CYS A 47 -6.82 2.37 0.18
CA CYS A 47 -7.53 1.49 1.11
C CYS A 47 -8.47 2.23 2.07
N ARG A 48 -8.18 3.51 2.38
CA ARG A 48 -9.00 4.37 3.26
C ARG A 48 -9.98 5.28 2.51
N ASP A 49 -10.27 4.98 1.23
CA ASP A 49 -11.21 5.74 0.40
C ASP A 49 -10.88 7.24 0.24
N LYS A 50 -9.60 7.62 0.42
CA LYS A 50 -9.11 8.99 0.17
C LYS A 50 -8.82 9.24 -1.32
N VAL A 51 -8.97 8.23 -2.16
CA VAL A 51 -8.79 8.28 -3.61
C VAL A 51 -10.03 7.67 -4.27
N PRO A 52 -10.64 8.34 -5.26
CA PRO A 52 -11.74 7.77 -6.03
C PRO A 52 -11.33 6.48 -6.74
N LEU A 53 -12.07 5.39 -6.53
CA LEU A 53 -11.79 4.07 -7.10
C LEU A 53 -12.37 3.94 -8.53
N THR A 54 -12.04 4.86 -9.42
CA THR A 54 -12.64 4.92 -10.75
C THR A 54 -12.12 3.85 -11.72
N THR A 55 -11.02 3.18 -11.39
CA THR A 55 -10.42 2.12 -12.21
C THR A 55 -10.47 0.78 -11.52
N ASP A 56 -10.59 -0.30 -12.30
CA ASP A 56 -10.64 -1.66 -11.76
C ASP A 56 -9.33 -2.05 -11.06
N LYS A 57 -8.19 -1.47 -11.46
CA LYS A 57 -6.93 -1.62 -10.74
C LYS A 57 -7.01 -1.12 -9.31
N LEU A 58 -7.61 0.06 -9.09
CA LEU A 58 -7.75 0.65 -7.75
C LEU A 58 -8.76 -0.13 -6.91
N LYS A 59 -9.89 -0.51 -7.49
CA LYS A 59 -10.89 -1.36 -6.82
C LYS A 59 -10.28 -2.69 -6.39
N ARG A 60 -9.52 -3.32 -7.29
CA ARG A 60 -8.81 -4.59 -7.05
C ARG A 60 -7.73 -4.46 -5.98
N PHE A 61 -7.01 -3.35 -5.95
CA PHE A 61 -6.02 -3.07 -4.91
C PHE A 61 -6.68 -2.92 -3.54
N ARG A 62 -7.79 -2.17 -3.44
CA ARG A 62 -8.55 -2.02 -2.19
C ARG A 62 -9.05 -3.36 -1.65
N SER A 63 -9.57 -4.23 -2.51
CA SER A 63 -10.10 -5.55 -2.11
C SER A 63 -9.02 -6.62 -1.94
N ALA A 64 -7.73 -6.31 -2.12
CA ALA A 64 -6.65 -7.30 -2.08
C ALA A 64 -6.59 -8.09 -0.77
N LYS A 65 -6.97 -7.48 0.37
CA LYS A 65 -7.00 -8.13 1.68
C LYS A 65 -7.96 -9.33 1.77
N GLU A 66 -9.03 -9.32 0.96
CA GLU A 66 -10.08 -10.36 0.91
C GLU A 66 -9.76 -11.46 -0.13
N ARG A 67 -8.72 -11.26 -0.94
CA ARG A 67 -8.35 -12.17 -2.03
C ARG A 67 -7.28 -13.16 -1.61
N ASN A 68 -7.18 -14.30 -2.29
CA ASN A 68 -6.11 -15.26 -2.05
C ASN A 68 -4.74 -14.66 -2.42
N THR A 69 -3.70 -15.08 -1.70
CA THR A 69 -2.32 -14.60 -1.93
C THR A 69 -1.85 -14.86 -3.36
N SER A 70 -2.23 -16.00 -3.97
CA SER A 70 -1.91 -16.35 -5.36
C SER A 70 -2.46 -15.37 -6.40
N ASP A 71 -3.53 -14.65 -6.07
CA ASP A 71 -4.24 -13.78 -7.00
C ASP A 71 -3.80 -12.32 -6.88
N ARG A 72 -2.90 -12.03 -5.93
CA ARG A 72 -2.36 -10.69 -5.68
C ARG A 72 -1.18 -10.43 -6.59
N ASN A 73 -1.11 -9.23 -7.15
CA ASN A 73 0.13 -8.76 -7.76
C ASN A 73 1.13 -8.37 -6.67
N LYS A 74 2.39 -8.13 -7.04
CA LYS A 74 3.46 -7.82 -6.09
C LYS A 74 3.17 -6.64 -5.14
N TRP A 75 2.42 -5.62 -5.60
CA TRP A 75 2.12 -4.44 -4.79
C TRP A 75 0.98 -4.70 -3.81
N GLU A 76 -0.05 -5.40 -4.29
CA GLU A 76 -1.17 -5.86 -3.47
C GLU A 76 -0.68 -6.78 -2.35
N ASP A 77 0.18 -7.74 -2.69
CA ASP A 77 0.76 -8.66 -1.73
C ASP A 77 1.63 -7.93 -0.70
N LEU A 78 2.56 -7.09 -1.16
CA LEU A 78 3.44 -6.30 -0.29
C LEU A 78 2.63 -5.49 0.73
N TRP A 79 1.61 -4.75 0.28
CA TRP A 79 0.80 -3.93 1.18
C TRP A 79 -0.03 -4.78 2.15
N VAL A 80 -0.64 -5.87 1.70
CA VAL A 80 -1.42 -6.75 2.57
C VAL A 80 -0.54 -7.42 3.62
N ARG A 81 0.66 -7.90 3.25
CA ARG A 81 1.63 -8.44 4.21
C ARG A 81 2.08 -7.40 5.22
N TYR A 82 2.37 -6.19 4.76
CA TYR A 82 2.78 -5.08 5.63
C TYR A 82 1.70 -4.74 6.66
N VAL A 83 0.47 -4.48 6.23
CA VAL A 83 -0.64 -4.14 7.13
C VAL A 83 -0.94 -5.28 8.12
N LYS A 84 -0.82 -6.54 7.70
CA LYS A 84 -0.99 -7.68 8.62
C LYS A 84 0.11 -7.75 9.67
N ALA A 85 1.36 -7.43 9.30
CA ALA A 85 2.49 -7.42 10.22
C ALA A 85 2.43 -6.22 11.20
N GLU A 86 1.77 -5.12 10.84
CA GLU A 86 1.58 -3.96 11.71
C GLU A 86 0.59 -4.20 12.85
N VAL A 87 -0.34 -5.16 12.71
CA VAL A 87 -1.37 -5.42 13.73
C VAL A 87 -0.76 -6.33 14.81
N PRO A 88 -0.55 -5.83 16.05
CA PRO A 88 -0.21 -6.70 17.16
C PRO A 88 -1.43 -7.58 17.47
N PHE A 89 -1.18 -8.87 17.63
CA PHE A 89 -2.15 -9.92 17.91
C PHE A 89 -3.19 -9.56 18.99
#